data_AF-A0A0C9W458-F1
#
_entry.id   AF-A0A0C9W458-F1
#
_cell.length_a   1.000
_cell.length_b   1.000
_cell.length_c   1.000
_cell.angle_alpha   90.00
_cell.angle_beta   90.00
_cell.angle_gamma   90.00
#
_symmetry.space_group_name_H-M   'P 1'
#
loop_
_entity.id
_entity.type
_entity.pdbx_description
1 polymer ?
#
loop_
_entity_poly.entity_id
_entity_poly.type
_entity_poly.pdbx_seq_one_letter_code
_entity_poly.pdbx_strand_id
1 'polypeptide(L)'
;SQCKTGDAQCCKSTSLATNPVTALLLGLLGIVVDGAGILVGITCTPINLLAIGGATCSQQPVCCTNNSFNGVVNIGCTPISL
;
A
#
# COMPACT_ATOMS: atom_id res chain seq x y z
N SER A 1 15.37 -9.47 0.43
CA SER A 1 14.24 -8.80 1.10
C SER A 1 13.83 -7.60 0.26
N GLN A 2 12.71 -7.69 -0.47
CA GLN A 2 12.24 -6.62 -1.36
C GLN A 2 11.63 -5.45 -0.58
N CYS A 3 11.00 -5.72 0.57
CA CYS A 3 10.71 -4.71 1.58
C CYS A 3 11.86 -4.67 2.59
N LYS A 4 12.66 -3.60 2.55
CA LYS A 4 13.65 -3.28 3.60
C LYS A 4 13.00 -2.50 4.74
N THR A 5 11.96 -1.74 4.41
CA THR A 5 11.15 -0.92 5.32
C THR A 5 9.68 -1.10 4.96
N GLY A 6 8.82 -1.22 5.97
CA GLY A 6 7.40 -1.50 5.79
C GLY A 6 7.09 -2.96 5.48
N ASP A 7 5.81 -3.24 5.29
CA ASP A 7 5.29 -4.59 5.06
C ASP A 7 4.93 -4.80 3.59
N ALA A 8 5.09 -6.03 3.11
CA ALA A 8 4.70 -6.42 1.76
C ALA A 8 3.17 -6.59 1.68
N GLN A 9 2.56 -5.97 0.69
CA GLN A 9 1.12 -5.90 0.50
C GLN A 9 0.76 -6.14 -0.96
N CYS A 10 -0.36 -6.82 -1.21
CA CYS A 10 -0.98 -6.95 -2.51
C CYS A 10 -2.21 -6.04 -2.56
N CYS A 11 -2.11 -4.93 -3.28
CA CYS A 11 -3.17 -3.93 -3.35
C CYS A 11 -3.95 -4.05 -4.65
N LYS A 12 -5.26 -3.80 -4.60
CA LYS A 12 -6.11 -3.78 -5.81
C LYS A 12 -5.66 -2.70 -6.78
N SER A 13 -5.25 -1.54 -6.27
CA SER A 13 -4.66 -0.45 -7.03
C SER A 13 -3.74 0.39 -6.15
N THR A 14 -2.95 1.26 -6.80
CA THR A 14 -2.14 2.28 -6.14
C THR A 14 -2.48 3.65 -6.73
N SER A 15 -2.48 4.68 -5.89
CA SER A 15 -2.79 6.06 -6.28
C SER A 15 -1.94 7.04 -5.48
N LEU A 16 -1.67 8.22 -6.02
CA LEU A 16 -1.01 9.27 -5.25
C LEU A 16 -1.99 9.84 -4.21
N ALA A 17 -1.48 10.19 -3.03
CA ALA A 17 -2.27 10.86 -1.98
C ALA A 17 -2.89 12.18 -2.46
N THR A 18 -2.29 12.82 -3.47
CA THR A 18 -2.78 14.04 -4.12
C THR A 18 -3.86 13.82 -5.17
N ASN A 19 -4.13 12.57 -5.56
CA ASN A 19 -5.28 12.29 -6.42
C ASN A 19 -6.57 12.69 -5.67
N PRO A 20 -7.50 13.46 -6.29
CA PRO A 20 -8.66 14.00 -5.58
C PRO A 20 -9.53 12.95 -4.89
N VAL A 21 -9.71 11.79 -5.52
CA VAL A 21 -10.50 10.68 -4.95
C VAL A 21 -9.78 10.05 -3.77
N THR A 22 -8.45 9.92 -3.87
CA THR A 22 -7.63 9.37 -2.79
C THR A 22 -7.55 10.35 -1.61
N ALA A 23 -7.36 11.63 -1.87
CA ALA A 23 -7.38 12.69 -0.87
C ALA A 23 -8.73 12.76 -0.13
N LEU A 24 -9.84 12.66 -0.86
CA LEU A 24 -11.18 12.59 -0.27
C LEU A 24 -11.32 11.38 0.66
N LEU A 25 -10.91 10.19 0.21
CA LEU A 25 -10.95 8.97 1.02
C LEU A 25 -10.11 9.11 2.29
N LEU A 26 -8.88 9.61 2.18
CA LEU A 26 -8.01 9.85 3.33
C LEU A 26 -8.63 10.87 4.29
N GLY A 27 -9.24 11.94 3.78
CA GLY A 27 -9.95 12.94 4.58
C GLY A 27 -11.15 12.36 5.34
N LEU A 28 -11.95 11.50 4.70
CA LEU A 28 -13.07 10.80 5.35
C LEU A 28 -12.60 9.86 6.47
N LEU A 29 -11.39 9.32 6.35
CA LEU A 29 -10.76 8.47 7.35
C LEU A 29 -9.98 9.25 8.42
N GLY A 30 -9.93 10.59 8.33
CA GLY A 30 -9.17 11.43 9.26
C GLY A 30 -7.65 11.29 9.13
N ILE A 31 -7.16 10.84 7.97
CA ILE A 31 -5.75 10.58 7.71
C ILE A 31 -5.13 11.82 7.06
N VAL A 32 -4.10 12.37 7.71
CA VAL A 32 -3.27 13.44 7.14
C VAL A 32 -1.98 12.82 6.64
N VAL A 33 -1.62 13.12 5.39
CA VAL A 33 -0.40 12.60 4.75
C VAL A 33 0.47 13.79 4.34
N ASP A 34 1.67 13.87 4.92
CA ASP A 34 2.66 14.89 4.54
C ASP A 34 3.41 14.45 3.29
N GLY A 35 3.11 15.11 2.17
CA GLY A 35 3.89 14.98 0.93
C GLY A 35 3.05 14.67 -0.30
N ALA A 36 3.23 15.50 -1.33
CA ALA A 36 2.49 15.40 -2.59
C ALA A 36 2.76 14.10 -3.38
N GLY A 37 3.90 13.46 -3.13
CA GLY A 37 4.39 12.27 -3.83
C GLY A 37 4.16 10.94 -3.11
N ILE A 38 3.41 10.94 -1.99
CA ILE A 38 3.17 9.69 -1.26
C ILE A 38 2.20 8.81 -2.04
N LEU A 39 2.64 7.59 -2.34
CA LEU A 39 1.80 6.57 -2.95
C LEU A 39 0.98 5.85 -1.87
N VAL A 40 -0.28 5.59 -2.18
CA VAL A 40 -1.26 4.93 -1.32
C VAL A 40 -1.75 3.68 -2.05
N GLY A 41 -1.70 2.54 -1.37
CA GLY A 41 -2.34 1.30 -1.80
C GLY A 41 -3.80 1.29 -1.38
N ILE A 42 -4.69 0.86 -2.28
CA ILE A 42 -6.14 0.77 -2.03
C ILE A 42 -6.55 -0.70 -2.03
N THR A 43 -7.32 -1.10 -1.01
CA THR A 43 -7.79 -2.48 -0.80
C THR A 43 -6.64 -3.48 -0.91
N CYS A 44 -5.82 -3.52 0.13
CA CYS A 44 -4.61 -4.31 0.23
C CYS A 44 -4.77 -5.51 1.16
N THR A 45 -4.13 -6.61 0.80
CA THR A 45 -3.96 -7.77 1.68
C THR A 45 -2.48 -8.03 1.94
N PRO A 46 -2.10 -8.44 3.17
CA PRO A 46 -0.71 -8.73 3.48
C PRO A 46 -0.24 -9.96 2.69
N ILE A 47 0.99 -9.91 2.18
CA ILE A 47 1.65 -11.04 1.53
C ILE A 47 2.90 -11.44 2.30
N ASN A 48 3.16 -12.74 2.39
CA ASN A 48 4.36 -13.25 3.04
C ASN A 48 5.45 -13.55 2.00
N LEU A 49 6.44 -12.67 1.88
CA LEU A 49 7.59 -12.84 0.97
C LEU A 49 8.46 -14.05 1.28
N LEU A 50 8.36 -14.60 2.50
CA LEU A 50 9.11 -15.77 2.95
C LEU A 50 8.30 -17.07 2.87
N ALA A 51 7.12 -17.04 2.23
CA ALA A 51 6.30 -18.22 2.05
C ALA A 51 7.03 -19.28 1.21
N ILE A 52 6.95 -20.54 1.66
CA ILE A 52 7.48 -21.69 0.91
C ILE A 52 6.63 -21.83 -0.35
N GLY A 53 7.23 -21.63 -1.53
CA GLY A 53 6.52 -21.56 -2.81
C GLY A 53 6.44 -20.16 -3.43
N GLY A 54 6.97 -19.13 -2.74
CA GLY A 54 6.98 -17.74 -3.21
C GLY A 54 5.73 -16.96 -2.81
N ALA A 55 5.86 -15.63 -2.76
CA ALA A 55 4.70 -14.75 -2.57
C ALA A 55 3.92 -14.61 -3.87
N THR A 56 2.60 -14.55 -3.77
CA THR A 56 1.71 -14.34 -4.91
C THR A 56 0.91 -13.06 -4.75
N CYS A 57 0.81 -12.29 -5.83
CA CYS A 57 -0.09 -11.15 -5.94
C CYS A 57 -0.52 -11.01 -7.40
N SER A 58 -1.80 -11.22 -7.69
CA SER A 58 -2.33 -11.02 -9.04
C SER A 58 -2.74 -9.57 -9.32
N GLN A 59 -2.56 -8.68 -8.34
CA GLN A 59 -2.84 -7.24 -8.47
C GLN A 59 -1.53 -6.45 -8.38
N GLN A 60 -1.48 -5.37 -7.61
CA GLN A 60 -0.32 -4.51 -7.48
C GLN A 60 0.49 -4.86 -6.22
N PRO A 61 1.65 -5.53 -6.35
CA PRO A 61 2.52 -5.79 -5.21
C PRO A 61 3.30 -4.53 -4.82
N VAL A 62 3.31 -4.21 -3.52
CA VAL A 62 3.95 -3.02 -2.96
C VAL A 62 4.55 -3.30 -1.57
N CYS A 63 5.48 -2.46 -1.12
CA CYS A 63 5.87 -2.33 0.29
C CYS A 63 5.27 -1.06 0.86
N CYS A 64 4.56 -1.10 1.99
CA CYS A 64 3.92 0.07 2.59
C CYS A 64 4.28 0.22 4.07
N THR A 65 4.42 1.46 4.55
CA THR A 65 4.92 1.76 5.90
C THR A 65 3.81 1.94 6.94
N ASN A 66 2.57 2.22 6.53
CA ASN A 66 1.44 2.32 7.45
C ASN A 66 0.22 1.58 6.88
N ASN A 67 -0.13 0.47 7.53
CA ASN A 67 -1.13 -0.50 7.08
C ASN A 67 -2.31 -0.63 8.07
N SER A 68 -2.45 0.32 8.99
CA SER A 68 -3.34 0.19 10.18
C SER A 68 -4.83 0.46 9.89
N PHE A 69 -5.23 0.52 8.62
CA PHE A 69 -6.58 0.94 8.19
C PHE A 69 -7.40 -0.23 7.66
N ASN A 70 -7.24 -1.41 8.26
CA ASN A 70 -7.92 -2.66 7.88
C ASN A 70 -7.75 -3.02 6.40
N GLY A 71 -6.64 -2.63 5.79
CA GLY A 71 -6.35 -2.85 4.37
C GLY A 71 -7.16 -1.99 3.40
N VAL A 72 -8.02 -1.06 3.86
CA VAL A 72 -8.75 -0.15 2.95
C VAL A 72 -7.78 0.81 2.26
N VAL A 73 -6.86 1.37 3.04
CA VAL A 73 -5.76 2.19 2.57
C VAL A 73 -4.46 1.78 3.25
N ASN A 74 -3.38 1.73 2.48
CA ASN A 74 -2.03 1.56 2.99
C ASN A 74 -1.17 2.73 2.50
N ILE A 75 -0.36 3.34 3.36
CA ILE A 75 0.33 4.61 3.08
C ILE A 75 1.83 4.37 2.94
N GLY A 76 2.50 5.22 2.16
CA GLY A 76 3.95 5.18 1.99
C GLY A 76 4.36 3.98 1.15
N CYS A 77 3.57 3.66 0.14
CA CYS A 77 3.76 2.46 -0.66
C CYS A 77 4.86 2.65 -1.72
N THR A 78 5.59 1.60 -2.02
CA THR A 78 6.54 1.52 -3.14
C THR A 78 6.30 0.24 -3.94
N PRO A 79 6.19 0.30 -5.28
CA PRO A 79 6.02 -0.90 -6.09
C PRO A 79 7.20 -1.86 -5.95
N ILE A 80 6.90 -3.16 -5.95
CA ILE A 80 7.91 -4.24 -5.99
C ILE A 80 7.59 -5.23 -7.11
N SER A 81 8.53 -6.12 -7.42
CA SER A 81 8.30 -7.30 -8.24
C SER A 81 8.25 -8.53 -7.34
N LEU A 82 7.43 -9.54 -7.65
CA LEU A 82 7.39 -10.83 -6.94
C LEU A 82 8.04 -11.94 -7.77
#